data_AF-A0A968CI67-F1
#
_entry.id   AF-A0A968CI67-F1
#
_cell.length_a   1.000
_cell.length_b   1.000
_cell.length_c   1.000
_cell.angle_alpha   90.00
_cell.angle_beta   90.00
_cell.angle_gamma   90.00
#
_symmetry.space_group_name_H-M   'P 1'
#
loop_
_entity.id
_entity.type
_entity.pdbx_description
1 polymer ?
#
loop_
_entity_poly.entity_id
_entity_poly.type
_entity_poly.pdbx_seq_one_letter_code
_entity_poly.pdbx_strand_id
1 'polypeptide(L)' 'MRTLTTDELNFFTPEAYGYLIQIQLLGIVTPLQIEQIIDRCFFMGITRIDVKDVKVVVTQILLGKRVGT' A
#
# COMPACT_ATOMS: atom_id res chain seq x y z
N MET A 1 -2.77 -3.88 12.80
CA MET A 1 -2.44 -4.12 11.39
C MET A 1 -3.16 -5.39 10.97
N ARG A 2 -3.87 -5.38 9.84
CA ARG A 2 -4.49 -6.60 9.31
C ARG A 2 -3.39 -7.54 8.84
N THR A 3 -3.48 -8.82 9.21
CA THR A 3 -2.64 -9.86 8.62
C THR A 3 -3.16 -10.12 7.21
N LEU A 4 -2.33 -9.84 6.21
CA LEU A 4 -2.61 -10.23 4.83
C LEU A 4 -2.79 -11.76 4.78
N THR A 5 -3.67 -12.24 3.90
CA THR A 5 -3.75 -13.67 3.59
C THR A 5 -2.44 -14.12 2.94
N THR A 6 -2.16 -15.42 2.97
CA THR A 6 -0.95 -15.99 2.35
C THR A 6 -0.87 -15.64 0.86
N ASP A 7 -2.01 -15.58 0.19
CA ASP A 7 -2.09 -15.21 -1.23
C ASP A 7 -1.76 -13.73 -1.43
N GLU A 8 -2.28 -12.83 -0.59
CA GLU A 8 -1.97 -11.40 -0.62
C GLU A 8 -0.47 -11.15 -0.35
N LEU A 9 0.14 -11.91 0.58
CA LEU A 9 1.58 -11.84 0.87
C LEU A 9 2.44 -12.26 -0.32
N ASN A 10 1.95 -13.15 -1.19
CA ASN A 10 2.72 -13.60 -2.36
C ASN A 10 2.90 -12.50 -3.42
N PHE A 11 2.03 -11.49 -3.43
CA PHE A 11 2.17 -10.37 -4.38
C PHE A 11 3.18 -9.33 -3.91
N PHE A 12 3.35 -9.13 -2.61
CA PHE A 12 4.30 -8.16 -2.09
C PHE A 12 5.69 -8.77 -1.93
N THR A 13 6.72 -8.02 -2.34
CA THR A 13 8.07 -8.29 -1.83
C THR A 13 8.12 -8.08 -0.30
N PRO A 14 8.96 -8.82 0.44
CA PRO A 14 9.15 -8.59 1.87
C PRO A 14 9.48 -7.13 2.20
N GLU A 15 10.26 -6.47 1.35
CA GLU A 15 10.64 -5.07 1.50
C GLU A 15 9.42 -4.14 1.31
N ALA A 16 8.55 -4.41 0.34
CA ALA A 16 7.32 -3.64 0.12
C ALA A 16 6.36 -3.76 1.30
N TYR A 17 6.19 -4.98 1.82
CA TYR A 17 5.38 -5.20 3.02
C TYR A 17 5.98 -4.54 4.25
N GLY A 18 7.29 -4.65 4.44
CA GLY A 18 8.03 -3.95 5.50
C GLY A 18 7.85 -2.44 5.44
N TYR A 19 7.86 -1.86 4.23
CA TYR A 19 7.59 -0.44 4.03
C TYR A 19 6.17 -0.04 4.48
N LEU A 20 5.14 -0.83 4.15
CA LEU A 20 3.76 -0.59 4.61
C LEU A 20 3.65 -0.58 6.15
N ILE A 21 4.31 -1.54 6.81
CA ILE A 21 4.39 -1.61 8.28
C ILE A 21 5.00 -0.32 8.84
N GLN A 22 6.14 0.09 8.30
CA GLN A 22 6.88 1.27 8.76
C GLN A 22 6.03 2.54 8.67
N ILE A 23 5.41 2.80 7.52
CA ILE A 23 4.61 4.02 7.32
C ILE A 23 3.33 4.03 8.16
N GLN A 24 2.76 2.86 8.46
CA GLN A 24 1.64 2.74 9.39
C GLN A 24 2.07 3.04 10.83
N LEU A 25 3.19 2.47 11.28
CA LEU A 25 3.73 2.70 12.62
C LEU A 25 4.13 4.16 12.86
N LEU A 26 4.63 4.84 11.82
CA LEU A 26 4.93 6.27 11.85
C LEU A 26 3.69 7.17 11.81
N GLY A 27 2.49 6.59 11.62
CA GLY A 27 1.25 7.35 11.52
C GLY A 27 1.09 8.16 10.23
N ILE A 28 1.91 7.90 9.20
CA ILE A 28 1.84 8.57 7.90
C ILE A 28 0.55 8.16 7.18
N VAL A 29 0.13 6.91 7.36
CA VAL A 29 -1.10 6.35 6.82
C VAL A 29 -1.93 5.74 7.94
N THR A 30 -3.24 5.94 7.87
CA THR A 30 -4.22 5.31 8.77
C THR A 30 -4.45 3.84 8.38
N PRO A 31 -4.98 2.99 9.28
CA PRO A 31 -5.36 1.62 8.94
C PRO A 31 -6.28 1.53 7.72
N LEU A 32 -7.23 2.46 7.58
CA LEU A 32 -8.12 2.52 6.41
C LEU A 32 -7.35 2.81 5.12
N GLN A 33 -6.35 3.70 5.16
CA GLN A 33 -5.52 4.00 4.00
C GLN A 33 -4.63 2.82 3.61
N ILE A 34 -4.18 2.01 4.57
CA ILE A 34 -3.45 0.77 4.28
C ILE A 34 -4.30 -0.19 3.44
N GLU A 35 -5.56 -0.42 3.82
CA GLU A 35 -6.46 -1.26 2.99
C GLU A 35 -6.64 -0.67 1.59
N GLN A 36 -6.83 0.66 1.48
CA GLN A 36 -6.93 1.33 0.18
C GLN A 36 -5.66 1.19 -0.68
N ILE A 37 -4.48 1.22 -0.06
CA ILE A 37 -3.20 1.01 -0.75
C ILE A 37 -3.13 -0.42 -1.28
N ILE A 38 -3.43 -1.40 -0.42
CA ILE A 38 -3.38 -2.83 -0.76
C ILE A 38 -4.33 -3.13 -1.93
N ASP A 39 -5.59 -2.69 -1.82
CA ASP A 39 -6.60 -2.87 -2.88
C ASP A 39 -6.11 -2.28 -4.20
N ARG A 40 -5.59 -1.06 -4.16
CA ARG A 40 -5.14 -0.36 -5.37
C ARG A 40 -3.93 -1.01 -6.01
N CYS A 41 -3.00 -1.56 -5.22
CA CYS A 41 -1.88 -2.34 -5.74
C CYS A 41 -2.37 -3.62 -6.45
N PHE A 42 -3.38 -4.31 -5.92
CA PHE A 42 -3.96 -5.48 -6.59
C PHE A 42 -4.67 -5.12 -7.90
N PHE A 43 -5.36 -3.99 -7.95
CA PHE A 43 -6.03 -3.53 -9.18
C PHE A 43 -5.07 -3.16 -10.31
N MET A 44 -3.79 -2.89 -10.03
CA MET A 44 -2.81 -2.55 -11.05
C MET A 44 -2.39 -3.74 -11.93
N GLY A 45 -2.84 -4.96 -11.62
CA GLY A 45 -2.55 -6.16 -12.41
C GLY A 45 -1.07 -6.57 -12.37
N ILE A 46 -0.31 -6.06 -11.39
CA ILE A 46 1.12 -6.33 -11.23
C ILE A 46 1.29 -7.69 -10.55
N THR A 47 2.07 -8.58 -11.16
CA THR A 47 2.33 -9.93 -10.64
C THR A 47 3.20 -9.94 -9.39
N ARG A 48 3.98 -8.87 -9.17
CA ARG A 48 4.83 -8.69 -7.99
C ARG A 48 5.02 -7.20 -7.67
N ILE A 49 4.55 -6.78 -6.51
CA ILE A 49 4.56 -5.41 -6.01
C ILE A 49 5.85 -5.15 -5.23
N ASP A 50 6.64 -4.20 -5.71
CA ASP A 50 7.86 -3.75 -5.05
C ASP A 50 7.65 -2.43 -4.26
N VAL A 51 8.70 -1.97 -3.56
CA VAL A 51 8.63 -0.74 -2.76
C VAL A 51 8.31 0.50 -3.60
N LYS A 52 8.76 0.54 -4.87
CA LYS A 52 8.50 1.67 -5.76
C LYS A 52 7.03 1.73 -6.12
N ASP A 53 6.42 0.59 -6.43
CA ASP A 53 4.99 0.49 -6.72
C ASP A 53 4.15 0.99 -5.54
N VAL A 54 4.47 0.51 -4.33
CA VAL A 54 3.80 0.96 -3.10
C VAL A 54 3.94 2.46 -2.89
N LYS A 55 5.14 3.03 -3.12
CA LYS A 55 5.36 4.48 -2.98
C LYS A 55 4.51 5.29 -3.94
N VAL A 56 4.33 4.84 -5.19
CA VAL A 56 3.45 5.49 -6.16
C VAL A 56 2.01 5.51 -5.64
N VAL A 57 1.50 4.36 -5.21
CA VAL A 57 0.12 4.22 -4.70
C VAL A 57 -0.11 5.04 -3.43
N VAL A 58 0.82 4.97 -2.47
CA VAL A 58 0.80 5.79 -1.24
C VAL A 58 0.75 7.28 -1.60
N THR A 59 1.59 7.73 -2.52
CA THR A 59 1.62 9.12 -2.97
C THR A 59 0.28 9.54 -3.58
N GLN A 60 -0.32 8.69 -4.42
CA GLN A 60 -1.64 8.95 -5.00
C GLN A 60 -2.74 9.05 -3.94
N ILE A 61 -2.71 8.24 -2.88
CA ILE A 61 -3.72 8.27 -1.80
C ILE A 61 -3.54 9.51 -0.91
N LEU A 62 -2.30 9.86 -0.57
CA LEU A 62 -2.01 11.02 0.27
C LEU A 62 -2.27 12.34 -0.45
N LEU A 63 -1.86 12.44 -1.73
CA LEU A 63 -1.98 13.68 -2.52
C LEU A 63 -3.31 13.78 -3.27
N GLY A 64 -3.92 12.65 -3.63
CA GLY A 64 -5.22 12.60 -4.32
C GLY A 64 -6.36 13.22 -3.52
N LYS A 65 -6.20 13.42 -2.21
CA LYS A 65 -7.14 14.18 -1.37
C LYS A 65 -7.24 15.68 -1.71
N ARG A 66 -6.40 16.22 -2.61
CA ARG A 66 -6.38 17.66 -2.96
C ARG A 66 -6.84 18.00 -4.39
N VAL A 67 -7.28 17.04 -5.20
CA VAL A 67 -7.82 17.32 -6.54
C VAL A 67 -9.30 16.91 -6.57
N GLY A 68 -10.11 17.78 -6.00
CA GLY A 68 -11.57 17.73 -6.01
C GLY A 68 -12.09 19.13 -5.69
N THR A 69 -11.93 20.03 -6.66
CA THR A 69 -12.83 21.17 -6.85
C THR A 69 -14.22 20.69 -7.21
#